data_AF-A0A9K3GP64-F1
#
_entry.id   AF-A0A9K3GP64-F1
#
_cell.length_a   1.000
_cell.length_b   1.000
_cell.length_c   1.000
_cell.angle_alpha   90.00
_cell.angle_beta   90.00
_cell.angle_gamma   90.00
#
_symmetry.space_group_name_H-M   'P 1'
#
loop_
_entity.id
_entity.type
_entity.pdbx_description
1 polymer ?
#
loop_
_entity_poly.entity_id
_entity_poly.type
_entity_poly.pdbx_seq_one_letter_code
_entity_poly.pdbx_strand_id
1 'polypeptide(L)'
;MLLSKKPYYALQDLVACLSVDPTYGKAVYRAGHCYVALGHHSRAAKAFAKALPMLKGSATVKKHMETAQAAVAAQRDRMLKASPILTAMHQQREGMMTRDVKVGQPLFEFPDNVYTPRHYVDRKNKMHYSALLVYPLMRQTDFVQDWEEGASLADTLAMVLAKRPEWDNKGIYTPTTVTACWQR
;
A
#
# COMPACT_ATOMS: atom_id res chain seq x y z
N MET A 1 15.62 -6.32 38.16
CA MET A 1 14.18 -5.99 38.15
C MET A 1 13.94 -4.54 38.59
N LEU A 2 14.31 -3.52 37.78
CA LEU A 2 14.03 -2.11 38.11
C LEU A 2 13.41 -1.30 36.96
N LEU A 3 13.30 -1.88 35.76
CA LEU A 3 12.73 -1.18 34.60
C LEU A 3 11.19 -1.16 34.57
N SER A 4 10.50 -1.83 35.49
CA SER A 4 9.06 -2.07 35.37
C SER A 4 8.16 -0.98 35.97
N LYS A 5 8.67 -0.02 36.76
CA LYS A 5 7.80 0.95 37.44
C LYS A 5 7.62 2.27 36.70
N LYS A 6 8.56 2.69 35.85
CA LYS A 6 8.53 4.01 35.16
C LYS A 6 9.39 4.02 33.87
N PRO A 7 8.94 3.40 32.76
CA PRO A 7 9.76 3.25 31.55
C PRO A 7 10.11 4.57 30.86
N TYR A 8 9.32 5.63 31.04
CA TYR A 8 9.59 6.97 30.50
C TYR A 8 10.85 7.60 31.12
N TYR A 9 10.93 7.63 32.45
CA TYR A 9 12.08 8.20 33.17
C TYR A 9 13.36 7.39 32.91
N ALA A 10 13.25 6.05 32.89
CA ALA A 10 14.37 5.19 32.52
C ALA A 10 14.86 5.47 31.10
N LEU A 11 13.96 5.75 30.15
CA LEU A 11 14.35 6.12 28.79
C LEU A 11 15.07 7.48 28.76
N GLN A 12 14.63 8.46 29.56
CA GLN A 12 15.29 9.77 29.66
C GLN A 12 16.74 9.65 30.19
N ASP A 13 16.94 8.85 31.24
CA ASP A 13 18.28 8.57 31.77
C ASP A 13 19.17 7.86 30.75
N LEU A 14 18.59 6.94 29.98
CA LEU A 14 19.30 6.22 28.92
C LEU A 14 19.66 7.14 27.75
N VAL A 15 18.82 8.13 27.41
CA VAL A 15 19.13 9.12 26.40
C VAL A 15 20.30 10.00 26.83
N ALA A 16 20.33 10.46 28.09
CA ALA A 16 21.46 11.20 28.64
C ALA A 16 22.74 10.34 28.68
N CYS A 17 22.62 9.05 28.98
CA CYS A 17 23.75 8.12 28.94
C CYS A 17 24.29 7.95 27.50
N LEU A 18 23.39 7.81 26.52
CA LEU A 18 23.75 7.64 25.11
C LEU A 18 24.23 8.92 24.44
N SER A 19 23.97 10.10 25.02
CA SER A 19 24.58 11.36 24.55
C SER A 19 26.04 11.49 24.99
N VAL A 20 26.44 10.81 26.06
CA VAL A 20 27.84 10.75 26.52
C VAL A 20 28.60 9.62 25.82
N ASP A 21 28.01 8.42 25.74
CA ASP A 21 28.57 7.29 24.98
C ASP A 21 27.50 6.65 24.08
N PRO A 22 27.44 7.05 22.78
CA PRO A 22 26.51 6.49 21.81
C PRO A 22 26.71 5.01 21.49
N THR A 23 27.84 4.43 21.91
CA THR A 23 28.25 3.05 21.64
C THR A 23 28.00 2.11 22.82
N TYR A 24 27.45 2.63 23.92
CA TYR A 24 27.18 1.85 25.12
C TYR A 24 26.06 0.83 24.90
N GLY A 25 26.42 -0.37 24.44
CA GLY A 25 25.48 -1.41 24.01
C GLY A 25 24.45 -1.82 25.06
N LYS A 26 24.81 -1.82 26.36
CA LYS A 26 23.86 -2.12 27.45
C LYS A 26 22.78 -1.04 27.58
N ALA A 27 23.13 0.24 27.39
CA ALA A 27 22.15 1.33 27.43
C ALA A 27 21.21 1.27 26.21
N VAL A 28 21.75 1.06 25.01
CA VAL A 28 20.95 0.89 23.79
C VAL A 28 19.97 -0.28 23.93
N TYR A 29 20.44 -1.41 24.47
CA TYR A 29 19.60 -2.58 24.73
C TYR A 29 18.49 -2.30 25.75
N ARG A 30 18.80 -1.63 26.86
CA ARG A 30 17.79 -1.23 27.87
C ARG A 30 16.79 -0.22 27.32
N ALA A 31 17.21 0.65 26.41
CA ALA A 31 16.31 1.59 25.74
C ALA A 31 15.29 0.83 24.87
N GLY A 32 15.72 -0.24 24.19
CA GLY A 32 14.82 -1.16 23.47
C GLY A 32 13.72 -1.72 24.37
N HIS A 33 14.06 -2.19 25.56
CA HIS A 33 13.08 -2.66 26.56
C HIS A 33 12.12 -1.55 27.04
N CYS A 34 12.62 -0.33 27.24
CA CYS A 34 11.76 0.81 27.58
C CYS A 34 10.77 1.13 26.45
N TYR A 35 11.24 1.09 25.19
CA TYR A 35 10.36 1.28 24.03
C TYR A 35 9.30 0.18 23.92
N VAL A 36 9.61 -1.08 24.23
CA VAL A 36 8.61 -2.16 24.30
C VAL A 36 7.55 -1.84 25.36
N ALA A 37 7.97 -1.46 26.56
CA ALA A 37 7.05 -1.12 27.66
C ALA A 37 6.17 0.09 27.36
N LEU A 38 6.63 1.02 26.51
CA LEU A 38 5.87 2.19 26.04
C LEU A 38 5.02 1.90 24.79
N GLY A 39 5.02 0.67 24.26
CA GLY A 39 4.28 0.30 23.05
C GLY A 39 4.92 0.82 21.74
N HIS A 40 6.12 1.39 21.79
CA HIS A 40 6.85 1.89 20.63
C HIS A 40 7.66 0.78 19.95
N HIS A 41 6.98 -0.24 19.44
CA HIS A 41 7.62 -1.46 18.91
C HIS A 41 8.62 -1.19 17.77
N SER A 42 8.37 -0.21 16.89
CA SER A 42 9.31 0.14 15.81
C SER A 42 10.62 0.74 16.33
N ARG A 43 10.54 1.57 17.39
CA ARG A 43 11.75 2.13 18.03
C ARG A 43 12.49 1.05 18.81
N ALA A 44 11.76 0.13 19.45
CA ALA A 44 12.35 -1.02 20.12
C ALA A 44 13.16 -1.91 19.17
N ALA A 45 12.59 -2.27 18.02
CA ALA A 45 13.26 -3.09 17.02
C ALA A 45 14.57 -2.44 16.51
N LYS A 46 14.55 -1.13 16.24
CA LYS A 46 15.75 -0.36 15.85
C LYS A 46 16.80 -0.35 16.96
N ALA A 47 16.39 -0.17 18.22
CA ALA A 47 17.30 -0.18 19.36
C ALA A 47 17.96 -1.56 19.54
N PHE A 48 17.20 -2.65 19.44
CA PHE A 48 17.78 -4.00 19.53
C PHE A 48 18.72 -4.33 18.36
N ALA A 49 18.37 -3.91 17.14
CA ALA A 49 19.25 -4.06 15.98
C ALA A 49 20.59 -3.31 16.17
N LYS A 50 20.55 -2.09 16.73
CA LYS A 50 21.77 -1.32 17.05
C LYS A 50 22.58 -1.96 18.19
N ALA A 51 21.92 -2.56 19.18
CA ALA A 51 22.59 -3.22 20.30
C ALA A 51 23.24 -4.56 19.93
N LEU A 52 22.73 -5.26 18.91
CA LEU A 52 23.19 -6.59 18.52
C LEU A 52 24.70 -6.67 18.22
N PRO A 53 25.32 -5.79 17.40
CA PRO A 53 26.77 -5.82 17.19
C PRO A 53 27.56 -5.43 18.45
N MET A 54 27.06 -4.49 19.25
CA MET A 54 27.73 -3.99 20.46
C MET A 54 27.80 -5.03 21.59
N LEU A 55 26.81 -5.93 21.62
CA LEU A 55 26.71 -7.01 22.60
C LEU A 55 27.15 -8.36 22.02
N LYS A 56 28.00 -8.33 20.97
CA LYS A 56 28.60 -9.50 20.31
C LYS A 56 27.57 -10.56 19.88
N GLY A 57 26.43 -10.14 19.34
CA GLY A 57 25.45 -11.05 18.75
C GLY A 57 24.76 -11.97 19.76
N SER A 58 24.64 -11.55 21.04
CA SER A 58 23.96 -12.33 22.07
C SER A 58 22.59 -12.85 21.58
N ALA A 59 22.37 -14.17 21.70
CA ALA A 59 21.12 -14.83 21.30
C ALA A 59 19.88 -14.18 21.95
N THR A 60 20.03 -13.64 23.17
CA THR A 60 18.99 -12.91 23.87
C THR A 60 18.59 -11.62 23.15
N VAL A 61 19.55 -10.85 22.66
CA VAL A 61 19.29 -9.59 21.92
C VAL A 61 18.60 -9.89 20.59
N LYS A 62 19.03 -10.95 19.91
CA LYS A 62 18.40 -11.43 18.67
C LYS A 62 16.92 -11.79 18.90
N LYS A 63 16.63 -12.57 19.94
CA LYS A 63 15.24 -12.92 20.32
C LYS A 63 14.39 -11.69 20.64
N HIS A 64 14.93 -10.70 21.35
CA HIS A 64 14.22 -9.45 21.62
C HIS A 64 13.98 -8.61 20.37
N MET A 65 14.91 -8.61 19.42
CA MET A 65 14.73 -7.97 18.12
C MET A 65 13.60 -8.63 17.32
N GLU A 66 13.62 -9.96 17.20
CA GLU A 66 12.61 -10.74 16.46
C GLU A 66 11.22 -10.55 17.05
N THR A 67 11.09 -10.60 18.39
CA THR A 67 9.81 -10.35 19.08
C THR A 67 9.31 -8.91 18.88
N ALA A 68 10.20 -7.91 18.91
CA ALA A 68 9.83 -6.53 18.62
C ALA A 68 9.39 -6.34 17.15
N GLN A 69 10.05 -7.00 16.19
CA GLN A 69 9.67 -6.98 14.78
C GLN A 69 8.31 -7.65 14.56
N ALA A 70 8.04 -8.79 15.20
CA ALA A 70 6.74 -9.43 15.16
C ALA A 70 5.63 -8.53 15.73
N ALA A 71 5.91 -7.78 16.81
CA ALA A 71 4.97 -6.80 17.36
C ALA A 71 4.70 -5.63 16.41
N VAL A 72 5.71 -5.17 15.64
CA VAL A 72 5.52 -4.16 14.58
C VAL A 72 4.59 -4.69 13.48
N ALA A 73 4.83 -5.91 13.00
CA ALA A 73 3.98 -6.54 12.00
C ALA A 73 2.53 -6.66 12.51
N ALA A 74 2.34 -7.17 13.73
CA ALA A 74 1.02 -7.28 14.34
C ALA A 74 0.32 -5.92 14.53
N GLN A 75 1.04 -4.87 14.91
CA GLN A 75 0.48 -3.52 15.03
C GLN A 75 0.07 -2.96 13.66
N ARG A 76 0.88 -3.19 12.63
CA ARG A 76 0.55 -2.83 11.24
C ARG A 76 -0.70 -3.57 10.76
N ASP A 77 -0.79 -4.87 11.01
CA ASP A 77 -1.96 -5.68 10.63
C ASP A 77 -3.24 -5.21 11.33
N ARG A 78 -3.14 -4.86 12.63
CA ARG A 78 -4.26 -4.25 13.37
C ARG A 78 -4.67 -2.91 12.78
N MET A 79 -3.71 -2.05 12.44
CA MET A 79 -3.98 -0.75 11.83
C MET A 79 -4.61 -0.87 10.45
N LEU A 80 -4.14 -1.81 9.62
CA LEU A 80 -4.77 -2.15 8.35
C LEU A 80 -6.22 -2.56 8.58
N LYS A 81 -6.48 -3.56 9.43
CA LYS A 81 -7.84 -4.04 9.74
C LYS A 81 -8.76 -2.97 10.33
N ALA A 82 -8.23 -2.03 11.10
CA ALA A 82 -8.99 -0.95 11.73
C ALA A 82 -9.32 0.21 10.77
N SER A 83 -8.64 0.31 9.61
CA SER A 83 -8.85 1.37 8.64
C SER A 83 -9.35 0.80 7.31
N PRO A 84 -10.63 1.01 6.95
CA PRO A 84 -11.19 0.56 5.68
C PRO A 84 -10.43 1.11 4.47
N ILE A 85 -9.99 2.37 4.53
CA ILE A 85 -9.23 3.02 3.45
C ILE A 85 -7.88 2.34 3.25
N LEU A 86 -7.12 2.10 4.33
CA LEU A 86 -5.82 1.43 4.23
C LEU A 86 -5.96 -0.04 3.82
N THR A 87 -7.02 -0.71 4.26
CA THR A 87 -7.34 -2.08 3.80
C THR A 87 -7.60 -2.10 2.30
N ALA A 88 -8.44 -1.20 1.80
CA ALA A 88 -8.75 -1.11 0.37
C ALA A 88 -7.51 -0.79 -0.47
N MET A 89 -6.68 0.18 -0.05
CA MET A 89 -5.42 0.51 -0.70
C MET A 89 -4.44 -0.67 -0.73
N HIS A 90 -4.35 -1.41 0.37
CA HIS A 90 -3.49 -2.60 0.45
C HIS A 90 -4.00 -3.71 -0.48
N GLN A 91 -5.30 -4.00 -0.46
CA GLN A 91 -5.92 -5.00 -1.33
C GLN A 91 -5.74 -4.66 -2.81
N GLN A 92 -5.96 -3.40 -3.19
CA GLN A 92 -5.72 -2.92 -4.54
C GLN A 92 -4.25 -3.15 -4.95
N ARG A 93 -3.30 -2.75 -4.09
CA ARG A 93 -1.88 -2.86 -4.37
C ARG A 93 -1.42 -4.31 -4.52
N GLU A 94 -1.84 -5.19 -3.62
CA GLU A 94 -1.56 -6.63 -3.70
C GLU A 94 -2.23 -7.25 -4.94
N GLY A 95 -3.47 -6.86 -5.23
CA GLY A 95 -4.19 -7.29 -6.43
C GLY A 95 -3.43 -6.96 -7.72
N MET A 96 -2.89 -5.74 -7.82
CA MET A 96 -2.05 -5.31 -8.94
C MET A 96 -0.72 -6.08 -9.02
N MET A 97 -0.03 -6.26 -7.88
CA MET A 97 1.27 -6.94 -7.85
C MET A 97 1.17 -8.42 -8.23
N THR A 98 0.17 -9.13 -7.70
CA THR A 98 -0.05 -10.55 -8.01
C THR A 98 -0.37 -10.82 -9.48
N ARG A 99 -0.77 -9.79 -10.22
CA ARG A 99 -1.09 -9.82 -11.65
C ARG A 99 0.01 -9.24 -12.54
N ASP A 100 1.15 -8.89 -11.96
CA ASP A 100 2.27 -8.23 -12.66
C ASP A 100 1.83 -6.96 -13.42
N VAL A 101 0.87 -6.21 -12.87
CA VAL A 101 0.38 -4.97 -13.49
C VAL A 101 1.44 -3.89 -13.36
N LYS A 102 1.94 -3.41 -14.50
CA LYS A 102 2.88 -2.28 -14.55
C LYS A 102 2.12 -0.97 -14.57
N VAL A 103 2.38 -0.12 -13.57
CA VAL A 103 1.79 1.22 -13.47
C VAL A 103 2.77 2.22 -14.07
N GLY A 104 2.38 2.82 -15.19
CA GLY A 104 3.13 3.90 -15.84
C GLY A 104 2.88 5.27 -15.20
N GLN A 105 3.47 6.30 -15.79
CA GLN A 105 3.13 7.68 -15.45
C GLN A 105 1.68 7.99 -15.86
N PRO A 106 0.96 8.85 -15.10
CA PRO A 106 -0.39 9.24 -15.47
C PRO A 106 -0.39 9.94 -16.82
N LEU A 107 -1.18 9.42 -17.76
CA LEU A 107 -1.40 10.00 -19.10
C LEU A 107 -2.46 11.11 -19.08
N PHE A 108 -3.35 11.10 -18.08
CA PHE A 108 -4.47 12.02 -17.94
C PHE A 108 -4.58 12.46 -16.49
N GLU A 109 -4.83 13.76 -16.30
CA GLU A 109 -5.26 14.30 -15.01
C GLU A 109 -6.79 14.35 -15.00
N PHE A 110 -7.38 13.75 -13.97
CA PHE A 110 -8.82 13.84 -13.76
C PHE A 110 -9.10 14.92 -12.72
N PRO A 111 -10.08 15.81 -12.95
CA PRO A 111 -10.51 16.75 -11.92
C PRO A 111 -10.99 15.97 -10.68
N ASP A 112 -10.52 16.36 -9.49
CA ASP A 112 -10.77 15.68 -8.21
C ASP A 112 -12.25 15.41 -7.90
N ASN A 113 -13.16 16.12 -8.58
CA ASN A 113 -14.58 16.20 -8.24
C ASN A 113 -15.50 15.45 -9.23
N VAL A 114 -14.98 14.95 -10.35
CA VAL A 114 -15.81 14.39 -11.44
C VAL A 114 -15.52 12.92 -11.68
N TYR A 115 -14.24 12.53 -11.73
CA TYR A 115 -13.85 11.15 -11.97
C TYR A 115 -12.61 10.79 -11.15
N THR A 116 -12.80 10.03 -10.07
CA THR A 116 -11.68 9.36 -9.41
C THR A 116 -11.62 7.93 -9.92
N PRO A 117 -10.60 7.53 -10.70
CA PRO A 117 -10.39 6.13 -11.04
C PRO A 117 -10.31 5.29 -9.78
N ARG A 118 -11.09 4.22 -9.72
CA ARG A 118 -11.11 3.30 -8.57
C ARG A 118 -10.78 1.91 -9.05
N HIS A 119 -9.69 1.40 -8.52
CA HIS A 119 -9.26 0.03 -8.76
C HIS A 119 -9.45 -0.76 -7.47
N TYR A 120 -10.08 -1.93 -7.55
CA TYR A 120 -10.33 -2.74 -6.35
C TYR A 120 -10.37 -4.23 -6.70
N VAL A 121 -10.22 -5.07 -5.69
CA VAL A 121 -10.39 -6.52 -5.80
C VAL A 121 -11.73 -6.90 -5.19
N ASP A 122 -12.55 -7.64 -5.92
CA ASP A 122 -13.85 -8.10 -5.45
C ASP A 122 -13.76 -9.32 -4.51
N ARG A 123 -14.91 -9.83 -4.07
CA ARG A 123 -14.98 -11.01 -3.19
C ARG A 123 -14.56 -12.32 -3.89
N LYS A 124 -14.57 -12.37 -5.21
CA LYS A 124 -14.14 -13.52 -6.03
C LYS A 124 -12.66 -13.44 -6.39
N ASN A 125 -11.92 -12.50 -5.79
CA ASN A 125 -10.53 -12.21 -6.13
C ASN A 125 -10.35 -11.81 -7.59
N LYS A 126 -11.32 -11.09 -8.17
CA LYS A 126 -11.24 -10.46 -9.49
C LYS A 126 -10.87 -9.00 -9.34
N MET A 127 -9.94 -8.56 -10.17
CA MET A 127 -9.55 -7.15 -10.22
C MET A 127 -10.54 -6.36 -11.07
N HIS A 128 -10.96 -5.22 -10.55
CA HIS A 128 -11.79 -4.24 -11.24
C HIS A 128 -10.97 -3.01 -11.53
N TYR A 129 -10.97 -2.57 -12.79
CA TYR A 129 -10.24 -1.43 -13.27
C TYR A 129 -11.18 -0.33 -13.74
N SER A 130 -10.82 0.92 -13.52
CA SER A 130 -11.36 1.99 -14.36
C SER A 130 -10.56 2.09 -15.65
N ALA A 131 -11.23 2.26 -16.78
CA ALA A 131 -10.60 2.39 -18.09
C ALA A 131 -11.13 3.63 -18.83
N LEU A 132 -10.22 4.30 -19.54
CA LEU A 132 -10.58 5.40 -20.43
C LEU A 132 -10.54 4.88 -21.88
N LEU A 133 -11.69 4.92 -22.54
CA LEU A 133 -11.80 4.66 -23.96
C LEU A 133 -11.57 5.96 -24.70
N VAL A 134 -10.61 5.98 -25.62
CA VAL A 134 -10.26 7.18 -26.40
C VAL A 134 -10.64 6.96 -27.85
N TYR A 135 -11.43 7.88 -28.40
CA TYR A 135 -11.83 7.91 -29.81
C TYR A 135 -11.06 9.04 -30.52
N PRO A 136 -9.81 8.80 -30.95
CA PRO A 136 -8.89 9.86 -31.36
C PRO A 136 -9.37 10.64 -32.58
N LEU A 137 -10.02 9.99 -33.55
CA LEU A 137 -10.55 10.64 -34.74
C LEU A 137 -11.64 11.66 -34.43
N MET A 138 -12.44 11.40 -33.40
CA MET A 138 -13.53 12.26 -32.97
C MET A 138 -13.13 13.19 -31.81
N ARG A 139 -11.94 12.98 -31.22
CA ARG A 139 -11.47 13.65 -30.00
C ARG A 139 -12.50 13.52 -28.85
N GLN A 140 -13.06 12.33 -28.73
CA GLN A 140 -14.02 11.97 -27.69
C GLN A 140 -13.44 10.91 -26.78
N THR A 141 -13.99 10.83 -25.57
CA THR A 141 -13.60 9.82 -24.57
C THR A 141 -14.81 9.31 -23.82
N ASP A 142 -14.80 8.02 -23.49
CA ASP A 142 -15.74 7.43 -22.54
C ASP A 142 -14.99 6.84 -21.35
N PHE A 143 -15.59 6.93 -20.17
CA PHE A 143 -14.99 6.41 -18.94
C PHE A 143 -15.77 5.20 -18.43
N VAL A 144 -15.14 4.03 -18.52
CA VAL A 144 -15.66 2.80 -17.90
C VAL A 144 -15.18 2.79 -16.46
N GLN A 145 -16.09 3.04 -15.53
CA GLN A 145 -15.75 3.14 -14.11
C GLN A 145 -15.33 1.78 -13.51
N ASP A 146 -15.97 0.72 -13.97
CA ASP A 146 -15.86 -0.62 -13.38
C ASP A 146 -15.74 -1.70 -14.47
N TRP A 147 -14.50 -2.09 -14.77
CA TRP A 147 -14.16 -3.13 -15.74
C TRP A 147 -13.53 -4.32 -15.02
N GLU A 148 -14.26 -5.42 -14.91
CA GLU A 148 -13.75 -6.68 -14.37
C GLU A 148 -12.68 -7.28 -15.29
N GLU A 149 -11.54 -7.69 -14.75
CA GLU A 149 -10.40 -8.23 -15.52
C GLU A 149 -10.70 -9.43 -16.43
N GLY A 150 -11.77 -10.19 -16.14
CA GLY A 150 -12.20 -11.32 -16.95
C GLY A 150 -13.16 -10.94 -18.08
N ALA A 151 -13.66 -9.71 -18.10
CA ALA A 151 -14.62 -9.24 -19.08
C ALA A 151 -13.98 -9.12 -20.46
N SER A 152 -14.69 -9.62 -21.47
CA SER A 152 -14.30 -9.47 -22.87
C SER A 152 -14.39 -8.00 -23.29
N LEU A 153 -13.34 -7.51 -23.94
CA LEU A 153 -13.35 -6.21 -24.60
C LEU A 153 -14.53 -6.06 -25.57
N ALA A 154 -14.87 -7.13 -26.31
CA ALA A 154 -15.97 -7.09 -27.26
C ALA A 154 -17.31 -6.89 -26.56
N ASP A 155 -17.52 -7.55 -25.42
CA ASP A 155 -18.76 -7.43 -24.64
C ASP A 155 -18.88 -6.02 -24.02
N THR A 156 -17.77 -5.50 -23.49
CA THR A 156 -17.73 -4.13 -22.96
C THR A 156 -18.00 -3.10 -24.07
N LEU A 157 -17.40 -3.25 -25.26
CA LEU A 157 -17.68 -2.37 -26.40
C LEU A 157 -19.12 -2.49 -26.90
N ALA A 158 -19.69 -3.70 -26.89
CA ALA A 158 -21.09 -3.92 -27.22
C ALA A 158 -22.02 -3.15 -26.27
N MET A 159 -21.69 -3.08 -24.98
CA MET A 159 -22.43 -2.28 -24.00
C MET A 159 -22.23 -0.77 -24.21
N VAL A 160 -20.98 -0.32 -24.36
CA VAL A 160 -20.64 1.11 -24.51
C VAL A 160 -21.27 1.70 -25.78
N LEU A 161 -21.21 0.95 -26.89
CA LEU A 161 -21.73 1.37 -28.19
C LEU A 161 -23.14 0.82 -28.48
N ALA A 162 -23.86 0.31 -27.46
CA ALA A 162 -25.22 -0.21 -27.60
C ALA A 162 -26.17 0.85 -28.15
N LYS A 163 -26.02 2.08 -27.66
CA LYS A 163 -26.68 3.27 -28.22
C LYS A 163 -25.65 4.06 -29.02
N ARG A 164 -26.02 4.42 -30.25
CA ARG A 164 -25.22 5.31 -31.08
C ARG A 164 -24.88 6.59 -30.30
N PRO A 165 -23.59 6.93 -30.13
CA PRO A 165 -23.18 8.17 -29.49
C PRO A 165 -23.65 9.40 -30.28
N GLU A 166 -24.00 10.47 -29.58
CA GLU A 166 -24.50 11.72 -30.22
C GLU A 166 -23.46 12.36 -31.15
N TRP A 167 -22.18 12.17 -30.85
CA TRP A 167 -21.08 12.68 -31.66
C TRP A 167 -20.79 11.84 -32.92
N ASP A 168 -21.31 10.61 -33.01
CA ASP A 168 -21.09 9.74 -34.17
C ASP A 168 -22.10 10.02 -35.30
N ASN A 169 -21.95 11.17 -35.98
CA ASN A 169 -22.85 11.58 -37.07
C ASN A 169 -22.85 10.61 -38.28
N LYS A 170 -21.82 9.79 -38.45
CA LYS A 170 -21.70 8.84 -39.58
C LYS A 170 -22.14 7.42 -39.23
N GLY A 171 -22.35 7.11 -37.95
CA GLY A 171 -22.76 5.77 -37.51
C GLY A 171 -21.65 4.72 -37.72
N ILE A 172 -20.39 5.13 -37.70
CA ILE A 172 -19.25 4.24 -37.98
C ILE A 172 -18.69 3.57 -36.73
N TYR A 173 -19.11 4.01 -35.53
CA TYR A 173 -18.68 3.43 -34.26
C TYR A 173 -19.69 2.39 -33.76
N THR A 174 -19.54 1.17 -34.27
CA THR A 174 -20.31 -0.01 -33.84
C THR A 174 -19.36 -1.10 -33.35
N PRO A 175 -19.83 -2.05 -32.53
CA PRO A 175 -18.97 -3.12 -32.00
C PRO A 175 -18.27 -3.98 -33.06
N THR A 176 -18.81 -4.06 -34.28
CA THR A 176 -18.25 -4.85 -35.39
C THR A 176 -17.34 -4.05 -36.31
N THR A 177 -17.39 -2.72 -36.25
CA THR A 177 -16.62 -1.83 -37.14
C THR A 177 -15.40 -1.20 -36.47
N VAL A 178 -15.37 -1.17 -35.14
CA VAL A 178 -14.26 -0.60 -34.39
C VAL A 178 -13.14 -1.61 -34.19
N THR A 179 -11.89 -1.11 -34.21
CA THR A 179 -10.71 -1.87 -33.77
C THR A 179 -10.12 -1.17 -32.57
N ALA A 180 -9.86 -1.93 -31.50
CA ALA A 180 -9.23 -1.41 -30.30
C ALA A 180 -7.71 -1.58 -30.38
N CYS A 181 -6.99 -0.55 -29.94
CA CYS A 181 -5.54 -0.54 -29.81
C CYS A 181 -5.19 -0.11 -28.38
N TRP A 182 -4.08 -0.61 -27.85
CA TRP A 182 -3.53 -0.17 -26.57
C TRP A 182 -2.03 0.07 -26.69
N GLN A 183 -1.54 0.97 -25.85
CA GLN A 183 -0.11 1.22 -25.72
C GLN A 183 0.47 0.26 -24.68
N ARG A 184 1.61 -0.36 -25.01
CA ARG A 184 2.39 -1.18 -24.08
C ARG A 184 3.42 -0.33 -23.34
#